data_AF-X6CJI3-F1
#
_entry.id   AF-X6CJI3-F1
#
_cell.length_a   1.000
_cell.length_b   1.000
_cell.length_c   1.000
_cell.angle_alpha   90.00
_cell.angle_beta   90.00
_cell.angle_gamma   90.00
#
_symmetry.space_group_name_H-M   'P 1'
#
loop_
_entity.id
_entity.type
_entity.pdbx_description
1 polymer ?
#
loop_
_entity_poly.entity_id
_entity_poly.type
_entity_poly.pdbx_seq_one_letter_code
_entity_poly.pdbx_strand_id
1 'polypeptide(L)'
;MRNVSELQLLPKPAERGRRQSVDLREVLKAIRYVTRAGGGWRLLPRDFPPWPAVYWLFRRFVRLMLRCTIHNIALMDDRERAWREANSSPGILGSQTVKADAPGA
;
A
#
# COMPACT_ATOMS: atom_id res chain seq x y z
N MET A 1 -13.79 12.13 -26.78
CA MET A 1 -12.36 11.86 -26.50
C MET A 1 -12.25 11.43 -25.04
N ARG A 2 -12.03 10.14 -24.76
CA ARG A 2 -12.00 9.59 -23.38
C ARG A 2 -10.55 9.49 -22.89
N ASN A 3 -10.33 10.12 -21.75
CA ASN A 3 -9.05 10.32 -21.07
C ASN A 3 -8.31 8.99 -20.81
N VAL A 4 -7.11 8.85 -21.37
CA VAL A 4 -6.30 7.60 -21.40
C VAL A 4 -5.60 7.35 -20.06
N SER A 5 -5.64 8.31 -19.12
CA SER A 5 -4.89 8.24 -17.87
C SER A 5 -5.45 7.25 -16.84
N GLU A 6 -6.72 6.81 -16.95
CA GLU A 6 -7.29 5.82 -16.02
C GLU A 6 -6.83 4.37 -16.29
N LEU A 7 -6.28 4.07 -17.46
CA LEU A 7 -5.88 2.70 -17.84
C LEU A 7 -4.49 2.30 -17.32
N GLN A 8 -3.71 3.24 -16.80
CA GLN A 8 -2.31 3.02 -16.45
C GLN A 8 -2.11 2.26 -15.12
N LEU A 9 -3.16 2.11 -14.32
CA LEU A 9 -3.15 1.43 -13.01
C LEU A 9 -3.65 -0.02 -13.07
N LEU A 10 -4.10 -0.50 -14.23
CA LEU A 10 -4.60 -1.86 -14.37
C LEU A 10 -3.45 -2.82 -14.70
N PRO A 11 -3.33 -3.96 -14.00
CA PRO A 11 -2.35 -4.98 -14.35
C PRO A 11 -2.61 -5.44 -15.79
N LYS A 12 -1.54 -5.56 -16.59
CA LYS A 12 -1.63 -6.04 -17.97
C LYS A 12 -2.37 -7.38 -18.01
N PRO A 13 -3.27 -7.61 -18.98
CA PRO A 13 -3.94 -8.89 -19.13
C PRO A 13 -2.92 -10.02 -19.20
N ALA A 14 -3.15 -11.11 -18.47
CA ALA A 14 -2.24 -12.25 -18.47
C ALA A 14 -2.22 -12.92 -19.86
N GLU A 15 -1.02 -13.13 -20.42
CA GLU A 15 -0.81 -13.80 -21.72
C GLU A 15 -1.07 -15.31 -21.67
N ARG A 16 -1.07 -15.93 -20.48
CA ARG A 16 -1.26 -17.37 -20.30
C ARG A 16 -2.13 -17.67 -19.08
N GLY A 17 -3.11 -18.58 -19.23
CA GLY A 17 -4.08 -18.99 -18.21
C GLY A 17 -5.54 -18.72 -18.60
N ARG A 18 -6.50 -19.10 -17.74
CA ARG A 18 -7.93 -18.79 -17.93
C ARG A 18 -8.07 -17.27 -17.99
N ARG A 19 -8.47 -16.73 -19.16
CA ARG A 19 -8.79 -15.31 -19.31
C ARG A 19 -9.71 -14.92 -18.16
N GLN A 20 -9.35 -13.90 -17.39
CA GLN A 20 -10.27 -13.33 -16.44
C GLN A 20 -11.46 -12.82 -17.26
N SER A 21 -12.58 -13.54 -17.23
CA SER A 21 -13.79 -13.19 -17.97
C SER A 21 -14.37 -11.83 -17.56
N VAL A 22 -13.84 -11.26 -16.48
CA VAL A 22 -14.33 -10.06 -15.83
C VAL A 22 -13.30 -8.95 -16.05
N ASP A 23 -13.71 -7.91 -16.75
CA ASP A 23 -12.91 -6.69 -16.93
C ASP A 23 -12.69 -6.03 -15.56
N LEU A 24 -11.42 -5.81 -15.20
CA LEU A 24 -11.03 -5.15 -13.95
C LEU A 24 -11.59 -3.72 -13.86
N ARG A 25 -11.76 -3.04 -15.00
CA ARG A 25 -12.36 -1.70 -15.01
C ARG A 25 -13.82 -1.75 -14.56
N GLU A 26 -14.57 -2.75 -14.99
CA GLU A 26 -15.96 -2.94 -14.56
C GLU A 26 -16.05 -3.31 -13.08
N VAL A 27 -15.07 -4.08 -12.57
CA VAL A 27 -14.96 -4.38 -11.13
C VAL A 27 -14.71 -3.12 -10.32
N LEU A 28 -13.79 -2.25 -10.76
CA LEU A 28 -13.52 -0.98 -10.09
C LEU A 28 -14.73 -0.04 -10.11
N LYS A 29 -15.46 0.03 -11.24
CA LYS A 29 -16.71 0.78 -11.32
C LYS A 29 -17.77 0.21 -10.36
N ALA A 30 -17.90 -1.11 -10.28
CA ALA A 30 -18.82 -1.78 -9.36
C ALA A 30 -18.48 -1.50 -7.88
N ILE A 31 -17.19 -1.56 -7.51
CA ILE A 31 -16.73 -1.20 -6.16
C ILE A 31 -17.05 0.27 -5.87
N ARG A 32 -16.76 1.19 -6.79
CA ARG A 32 -17.08 2.62 -6.64
C ARG A 32 -18.57 2.86 -6.48
N TYR A 33 -19.41 2.11 -7.22
CA TYR A 33 -20.85 2.17 -7.09
C TYR A 33 -21.29 1.78 -5.68
N VAL A 34 -20.84 0.62 -5.18
CA VAL A 34 -21.18 0.13 -3.84
C VAL A 34 -20.75 1.12 -2.75
N THR A 35 -19.53 1.64 -2.83
CA THR A 35 -19.01 2.62 -1.85
C THR A 35 -19.77 3.95 -1.88
N ARG A 36 -20.18 4.43 -3.07
CA ARG A 36 -20.88 5.71 -3.19
C ARG A 36 -22.38 5.61 -2.89
N ALA A 37 -23.01 4.51 -3.28
CA ALA A 37 -24.42 4.25 -3.01
C ALA A 37 -24.66 3.82 -1.54
N GLY A 38 -23.62 3.35 -0.84
CA GLY A 38 -23.73 2.85 0.54
C GLY A 38 -24.55 1.56 0.68
N GLY A 39 -24.95 0.94 -0.45
CA GLY A 39 -25.76 -0.27 -0.47
C GLY A 39 -24.92 -1.54 -0.32
N GLY A 40 -25.57 -2.66 0.04
CA GLY A 40 -24.91 -3.96 0.08
C GLY A 40 -24.51 -4.47 -1.31
N TRP A 41 -23.52 -5.36 -1.37
CA TRP A 41 -23.05 -5.99 -2.63
C TRP A 41 -24.17 -6.65 -3.45
N ARG A 42 -25.23 -7.13 -2.79
CA ARG A 42 -26.40 -7.75 -3.45
C ARG A 42 -27.29 -6.76 -4.22
N LEU A 43 -27.14 -5.46 -3.97
CA LEU A 43 -27.86 -4.38 -4.66
C LEU A 43 -27.14 -3.90 -5.93
N LEU A 44 -26.08 -4.59 -6.33
CA LEU A 44 -25.34 -4.24 -7.53
C LEU A 44 -26.22 -4.42 -8.77
N PRO A 45 -26.37 -3.39 -9.64
CA PRO A 45 -27.13 -3.48 -10.88
C PRO A 45 -26.65 -4.61 -11.78
N ARG A 46 -27.55 -5.17 -12.59
CA ARG A 46 -27.25 -6.29 -13.51
C ARG A 46 -26.29 -5.92 -14.65
N ASP A 47 -26.08 -4.63 -14.88
CA ASP A 47 -25.11 -4.13 -15.88
C ASP A 47 -23.66 -4.36 -15.45
N PHE A 48 -23.42 -4.63 -14.17
CA PHE A 48 -22.10 -4.94 -13.64
C PHE A 48 -21.81 -6.45 -13.62
N PRO A 49 -20.52 -6.84 -13.51
CA PRO A 49 -20.15 -8.23 -13.28
C PRO A 49 -20.85 -8.78 -12.03
N PRO A 50 -21.08 -10.10 -11.96
CA PRO A 50 -21.77 -10.71 -10.84
C PRO A 50 -21.15 -10.28 -9.51
N TRP A 51 -21.97 -9.79 -8.58
CA TRP A 51 -21.50 -9.29 -7.28
C TRP A 51 -20.58 -10.27 -6.52
N PRO A 52 -20.72 -11.61 -6.60
CA PRO A 52 -19.78 -12.52 -5.92
C PRO A 52 -18.36 -12.43 -6.49
N ALA A 53 -18.23 -12.24 -7.80
CA ALA A 53 -16.94 -12.09 -8.47
C ALA A 53 -16.28 -10.76 -8.10
N VAL A 54 -17.04 -9.67 -8.12
CA VAL A 54 -16.58 -8.33 -7.69
C VAL A 54 -16.12 -8.36 -6.24
N TYR A 55 -16.92 -8.95 -5.35
CA TYR A 55 -16.60 -9.05 -3.93
C TYR A 55 -15.39 -9.95 -3.66
N TRP A 56 -15.23 -11.05 -4.41
CA TRP A 56 -14.04 -11.90 -4.32
C TRP A 56 -12.77 -11.14 -4.73
N LEU A 57 -12.81 -10.41 -5.84
CA LEU A 57 -11.70 -9.58 -6.29
C LEU A 57 -11.38 -8.46 -5.30
N PHE A 58 -12.40 -7.77 -4.78
CA PHE A 58 -12.24 -6.77 -3.73
C PHE A 58 -11.53 -7.34 -2.51
N ARG A 59 -12.00 -8.47 -1.97
CA ARG A 59 -11.34 -9.12 -0.82
C ARG A 59 -9.90 -9.52 -1.13
N ARG A 60 -9.63 -10.02 -2.33
CA ARG A 60 -8.27 -10.35 -2.77
C ARG A 60 -7.37 -9.12 -2.79
N PHE A 61 -7.88 -7.99 -3.29
CA PHE A 61 -7.16 -6.72 -3.34
C PHE A 61 -6.83 -6.19 -1.94
N VAL A 62 -7.81 -6.20 -1.02
CA VAL A 62 -7.60 -5.77 0.38
C VAL A 62 -6.54 -6.61 1.08
N ARG A 63 -6.55 -7.94 0.88
CA ARG A 63 -5.51 -8.81 1.46
C ARG A 63 -4.13 -8.53 0.88
N LEU A 64 -4.05 -8.23 -0.41
CA LEU A 64 -2.78 -7.87 -1.05
C LEU A 64 -2.24 -6.55 -0.49
N MET A 65 -3.10 -5.54 -0.39
CA MET A 65 -2.77 -4.24 0.22
C MET A 65 -2.25 -4.42 1.65
N LEU A 66 -2.96 -5.18 2.50
CA LEU A 66 -2.53 -5.44 3.87
C LEU A 66 -1.14 -6.09 3.94
N ARG A 67 -0.88 -7.10 3.10
CA ARG A 67 0.42 -7.75 3.02
C ARG A 67 1.52 -6.78 2.60
N CYS A 68 1.27 -5.96 1.57
CA CYS A 68 2.22 -4.95 1.12
C CYS A 68 2.49 -3.90 2.20
N THR A 69 1.47 -3.45 2.93
CA THR A 69 1.64 -2.49 4.03
C THR A 69 2.52 -3.06 5.14
N ILE A 70 2.23 -4.28 5.62
CA ILE A 70 3.02 -4.93 6.66
C ILE A 70 4.47 -5.13 6.18
N HIS A 71 4.65 -5.62 4.95
CA HIS A 71 5.97 -5.82 4.36
C HIS A 71 6.76 -4.51 4.26
N ASN A 72 6.12 -3.42 3.83
CA ASN A 72 6.76 -2.12 3.73
C ASN A 72 7.16 -1.57 5.10
N ILE A 73 6.32 -1.72 6.12
CA ILE A 73 6.65 -1.32 7.49
C ILE A 73 7.86 -2.12 8.00
N ALA A 74 7.86 -3.44 7.80
CA ALA A 74 8.97 -4.30 8.22
C ALA A 74 10.28 -3.92 7.51
N LEU A 75 10.22 -3.63 6.21
CA LEU A 75 11.39 -3.15 5.46
C LEU A 75 11.90 -1.79 5.96
N MET A 76 11.02 -0.90 6.41
CA MET A 76 11.42 0.39 6.98
C MET A 76 12.12 0.21 8.33
N ASP A 77 11.61 -0.65 9.20
CA ASP A 77 12.26 -0.97 10.50
C ASP A 77 13.64 -1.61 10.28
N ASP A 78 13.73 -2.58 9.37
CA ASP A 78 14.99 -3.26 9.04
C ASP A 78 16.04 -2.28 8.49
N ARG A 79 15.63 -1.38 7.59
CA ARG A 79 16.50 -0.31 7.08
C ARG A 79 16.96 0.63 8.18
N GLU A 80 16.09 0.98 9.13
CA GLU A 80 16.46 1.86 10.23
C GLU A 80 17.47 1.17 11.18
N ARG A 81 17.28 -0.13 11.47
CA ARG A 81 18.24 -0.92 12.25
C ARG A 81 19.59 -0.99 11.57
N ALA A 82 19.61 -1.38 10.30
CA ALA A 82 20.84 -1.45 9.50
C ALA A 82 21.54 -0.09 9.41
N TRP A 83 20.76 1.00 9.28
CA TRP A 83 21.31 2.35 9.31
C TRP A 83 21.89 2.71 10.67
N ARG A 84 21.20 2.40 11.78
CA ARG A 84 21.74 2.62 13.14
C ARG A 84 23.01 1.81 13.39
N GLU A 85 23.08 0.57 12.94
CA GLU A 85 24.28 -0.27 13.02
C GLU A 85 25.43 0.31 12.18
N ALA A 86 25.16 0.73 10.95
CA ALA A 86 26.17 1.33 10.07
C ALA A 86 26.67 2.71 10.56
N ASN A 87 25.82 3.49 11.23
CA ASN A 87 26.18 4.78 11.82
C ASN A 87 26.63 4.69 13.28
N SER A 88 26.56 3.50 13.89
CA SER A 88 27.16 3.21 15.18
C SER A 88 28.67 3.06 15.02
N SER A 89 29.36 4.18 14.80
CA SER A 89 30.82 4.22 14.92
C SER A 89 31.24 3.78 16.33
N PRO A 90 32.22 2.87 16.51
CA PRO A 90 32.68 2.39 17.82
C PRO A 90 33.32 3.43 18.76
N GLY A 91 33.15 4.73 18.53
CA GLY A 91 33.82 5.78 19.29
C GLY A 91 33.25 7.16 19.02
N ILE A 92 32.10 7.47 19.60
CA ILE A 92 31.76 8.86 19.91
C ILE A 92 31.95 9.00 21.42
N LEU A 93 33.19 9.38 21.77
CA LEU A 93 33.56 10.02 23.01
C LEU A 93 32.61 11.20 23.22
N GLY A 94 31.72 11.12 24.21
CA GLY A 94 30.95 12.27 24.64
C GLY A 94 31.92 13.38 25.03
N SER A 95 31.91 14.50 24.30
CA SER A 95 32.64 15.70 24.71
C SER A 95 31.96 16.24 25.95
N GLN A 96 32.42 15.80 27.13
CA GLN A 96 32.01 16.42 28.38
C GLN A 96 32.68 17.78 28.47
N THR A 97 31.88 18.84 28.38
CA THR A 97 32.29 20.20 28.66
C THR A 97 32.60 20.31 30.16
N VAL A 98 33.89 20.36 30.49
CA VAL A 98 34.31 20.71 31.86
C VAL A 98 34.10 22.21 32.04
N LYS A 99 33.29 22.59 33.03
CA LYS A 99 33.22 23.98 33.51
C LYS A 99 34.56 24.34 34.14
N ALA A 100 35.23 25.34 33.59
CA ALA A 100 36.32 26.01 34.28
C ALA A 100 35.73 26.95 35.33
N ASP A 101 35.94 26.67 36.61
CA ASP A 101 35.78 27.66 37.66
C ASP A 101 36.97 28.63 37.59
N ALA A 102 36.68 29.92 37.48
CA ALA A 102 37.69 30.96 37.53
C ALA A 102 38.20 31.11 38.98
N PRO A 103 39.51 31.05 39.25
CA PRO A 103 40.02 31.44 40.54
C PRO A 103 39.98 32.96 40.66
N GLY A 104 39.10 33.45 41.54
CA GLY A 104 39.22 34.78 42.12
C GLY A 104 40.17 34.74 43.31
N ALA A 105 41.11 35.70 43.31
CA ALA A 105 41.92 36.26 44.42
C ALA A 105 43.40 36.38 44.02
#